data_AF-A0A7S1DL50-F1
#
_entry.id   AF-A0A7S1DL50-F1
#
_cell.length_a   1.000
_cell.length_b   1.000
_cell.length_c   1.000
_cell.angle_alpha   90.00
_cell.angle_beta   90.00
_cell.angle_gamma   90.00
#
_symmetry.space_group_name_H-M   'P 1'
#
loop_
_entity.id
_entity.type
_entity.pdbx_description
1 polymer ?
#
loop_
_entity_poly.entity_id
_entity_poly.type
_entity_poly.pdbx_seq_one_letter_code
_entity_poly.pdbx_strand_id
1 'polypeptide(L)'
;MAPPRLKGAAEAFKGVCEANGVSDKVVQEDPGSVRSIEMFLFNFSKIQALDVFTGMTSLVICQQAITEVEGLDALVNLEKLWLCETNIARIKGISHLTKLRSLHMYSNRIRIIENVSTLTDLTTLWLMDNEIEVIQGLEKLVSLEQLLLCRNRIREIGSSLDHNSSMVELNLAGNSLWSFKDLLNLTRCASLRKLSFSDPDYGDNPVCELCNYQTYVFFHLQQLSHMDTMPIPEEGKHLAEATYMKKKMYYNMRIKTLKRNTTNILRKGREALQSRKGNSMQGL
;
A
#
# COMPACT_ATOMS: atom_id res chain seq x y z
N MET A 1 -3.29 39.02 -21.74
CA MET A 1 -1.82 39.18 -21.93
C MET A 1 -1.18 38.42 -20.78
N ALA A 2 -0.41 37.37 -21.05
CA ALA A 2 0.04 36.43 -20.02
C ALA A 2 0.90 37.14 -18.95
N PRO A 3 0.74 36.80 -17.65
CA PRO A 3 1.62 37.27 -16.58
C PRO A 3 3.11 37.21 -16.94
N PRO A 4 3.95 38.18 -16.52
CA PRO A 4 5.35 38.28 -16.92
C PRO A 4 6.23 37.07 -16.54
N ARG A 5 5.74 36.17 -15.68
CA ARG A 5 6.40 34.91 -15.29
C ARG A 5 6.24 33.77 -16.30
N LEU A 6 5.39 33.89 -17.32
CA LEU A 6 5.00 32.80 -18.23
C LEU A 6 5.76 32.76 -19.57
N LYS A 7 7.00 33.27 -19.65
CA LYS A 7 7.77 33.25 -20.91
C LYS A 7 7.98 31.80 -21.38
N GLY A 8 7.27 31.40 -22.45
CA GLY A 8 7.29 30.06 -23.03
C GLY A 8 6.10 29.16 -22.67
N ALA A 9 5.24 29.57 -21.72
CA ALA A 9 4.09 28.78 -21.26
C ALA A 9 2.73 29.47 -21.48
N ALA A 10 2.69 30.52 -22.31
CA ALA A 10 1.50 31.34 -22.52
C ALA A 10 0.31 30.57 -23.12
N GLU A 11 0.55 29.65 -24.06
CA GLU A 11 -0.49 28.80 -24.63
C GLU A 11 -1.05 27.82 -23.60
N ALA A 12 -0.18 27.21 -22.79
CA ALA A 12 -0.60 26.32 -21.73
C ALA A 12 -1.38 27.05 -20.64
N PHE A 13 -0.93 28.25 -20.25
CA PHE A 13 -1.68 29.12 -19.34
C PHE A 13 -3.09 29.39 -19.86
N LYS A 14 -3.21 29.80 -21.13
CA LYS A 14 -4.51 30.08 -21.75
C LYS A 14 -5.39 28.83 -21.75
N GLY A 15 -4.85 27.67 -22.13
CA GLY A 15 -5.57 26.40 -22.12
C GLY A 15 -6.05 26.00 -20.72
N VAL A 16 -5.20 26.14 -19.69
CA VAL A 16 -5.56 25.89 -18.29
C VAL A 16 -6.68 26.82 -17.83
N CYS A 17 -6.55 28.12 -18.13
CA CYS A 17 -7.54 29.13 -17.80
C CYS A 17 -8.90 28.87 -18.46
N GLU A 18 -8.91 28.58 -19.77
CA GLU A 18 -10.12 28.26 -20.53
C GLU A 18 -10.80 27.00 -20.00
N ALA A 19 -10.03 25.94 -19.73
CA ALA A 19 -10.53 24.67 -19.20
C ALA A 19 -11.18 24.81 -17.82
N ASN A 20 -10.71 25.77 -17.03
CA ASN A 20 -11.14 25.98 -15.64
C ASN A 20 -12.06 27.19 -15.47
N GLY A 21 -12.46 27.86 -16.57
CA GLY A 21 -13.28 29.08 -16.51
C GLY A 21 -12.61 30.24 -15.76
N VAL A 22 -11.27 30.23 -15.67
CA VAL A 22 -10.49 31.26 -14.97
C VAL A 22 -10.10 32.34 -15.98
N SER A 23 -10.55 33.57 -15.76
CA SER A 23 -10.14 34.69 -16.64
C SER A 23 -8.73 35.21 -16.31
N ASP A 24 -8.00 35.65 -17.33
CA ASP A 24 -6.70 36.33 -17.17
C ASP A 24 -6.74 37.45 -16.12
N LYS A 25 -7.87 38.19 -16.06
CA LYS A 25 -8.04 39.32 -15.13
C LYS A 25 -8.05 38.86 -13.67
N VAL A 26 -8.75 37.77 -13.36
CA VAL A 26 -8.81 37.20 -12.02
C VAL A 26 -7.41 36.81 -11.54
N VAL A 27 -6.61 36.19 -12.42
CA VAL A 27 -5.23 35.80 -12.08
C VAL A 27 -4.32 37.01 -11.88
N GLN A 28 -4.56 38.12 -12.58
CA GLN A 28 -3.78 39.35 -12.43
C GLN A 28 -4.15 40.16 -11.18
N GLU A 29 -5.44 40.22 -10.83
CA GLU A 29 -5.96 41.02 -9.71
C GLU A 29 -5.86 40.26 -8.38
N ASP A 30 -6.16 38.96 -8.38
CA ASP A 30 -6.07 38.08 -7.21
C ASP A 30 -5.66 36.65 -7.59
N PRO A 31 -4.35 36.41 -7.81
CA PRO A 31 -3.84 35.07 -8.12
C PRO A 31 -4.08 34.04 -7.00
N GLY A 32 -4.38 34.50 -5.77
CA GLY A 32 -4.70 33.63 -4.63
C GLY A 32 -6.15 33.16 -4.59
N SER A 33 -7.03 33.74 -5.40
CA SER A 33 -8.46 33.38 -5.47
C SER A 33 -8.70 31.97 -6.02
N VAL A 34 -7.84 31.50 -6.91
CA VAL A 34 -7.99 30.21 -7.58
C VAL A 34 -7.53 29.09 -6.64
N ARG A 35 -8.49 28.27 -6.20
CA ARG A 35 -8.25 27.18 -5.23
C ARG A 35 -8.15 25.80 -5.86
N SER A 36 -8.79 25.58 -7.01
CA SER A 36 -8.81 24.31 -7.71
C SER A 36 -8.49 24.49 -9.18
N ILE A 37 -7.61 23.65 -9.72
CA ILE A 37 -7.37 23.51 -11.15
C ILE A 37 -7.52 22.04 -11.52
N GLU A 38 -8.24 21.80 -12.60
CA GLU A 38 -8.46 20.49 -13.18
C GLU A 38 -8.04 20.48 -14.65
N MET A 39 -7.31 19.44 -15.04
CA MET A 39 -6.71 19.29 -16.36
C MET A 39 -7.01 17.88 -16.87
N PHE A 40 -8.00 17.77 -17.76
CA PHE A 40 -8.43 16.52 -18.37
C PHE A 40 -8.26 16.58 -19.89
N LEU A 41 -7.76 15.51 -20.52
CA LEU A 41 -7.80 15.31 -21.99
C LEU A 41 -7.09 16.36 -22.88
N PHE A 42 -6.35 17.31 -22.31
CA PHE A 42 -5.63 18.36 -23.06
C PHE A 42 -4.31 17.93 -23.72
N ASN A 43 -3.87 16.68 -23.56
CA ASN A 43 -2.61 16.14 -24.09
C ASN A 43 -1.36 16.99 -23.75
N PHE A 44 -1.32 17.63 -22.58
CA PHE A 44 -0.12 18.28 -22.10
C PHE A 44 0.96 17.23 -21.84
N SER A 45 2.17 17.49 -22.35
CA SER A 45 3.34 16.65 -22.10
C SER A 45 4.07 17.01 -20.80
N LYS A 46 3.73 18.16 -20.20
CA LYS A 46 4.38 18.73 -19.01
C LYS A 46 3.39 19.51 -18.16
N ILE A 47 3.66 19.52 -16.85
CA ILE A 47 3.00 20.40 -15.90
C ILE A 47 3.67 21.77 -15.99
N GLN A 48 2.94 22.78 -16.46
CA GLN A 48 3.46 24.13 -16.65
C GLN A 48 2.36 25.18 -16.47
N ALA A 49 2.77 26.44 -16.31
CA ALA A 49 1.87 27.59 -16.10
C ALA A 49 1.01 27.53 -14.82
N LEU A 50 1.37 26.69 -13.85
CA LEU A 50 0.69 26.60 -12.56
C LEU A 50 1.28 27.53 -11.49
N ASP A 51 2.46 28.10 -11.75
CA ASP A 51 3.22 28.95 -10.82
C ASP A 51 2.51 30.25 -10.43
N VAL A 52 1.50 30.64 -11.21
CA VAL A 52 0.66 31.81 -10.99
C VAL A 52 -0.49 31.56 -10.00
N PHE A 53 -0.90 30.31 -9.77
CA PHE A 53 -2.02 29.96 -8.88
C PHE A 53 -1.53 29.67 -7.45
N THR A 54 -0.99 30.69 -6.79
CA THR A 54 -0.32 30.55 -5.48
C THR A 54 -1.27 30.17 -4.33
N GLY A 55 -2.57 30.40 -4.50
CA GLY A 55 -3.62 30.04 -3.54
C GLY A 55 -4.16 28.61 -3.68
N MET A 56 -3.67 27.84 -4.66
CA MET A 56 -4.22 26.54 -5.01
C MET A 56 -4.09 25.52 -3.88
N THR A 57 -5.18 24.84 -3.58
CA THR A 57 -5.27 23.77 -2.58
C THR A 57 -5.60 22.42 -3.22
N SER A 58 -6.15 22.40 -4.43
CA SER A 58 -6.51 21.19 -5.17
C SER A 58 -6.00 21.25 -6.61
N LEU A 59 -5.26 20.23 -7.03
CA LEU A 59 -4.80 20.07 -8.40
C LEU A 59 -5.18 18.68 -8.89
N VAL A 60 -5.92 18.63 -10.00
CA VAL A 60 -6.30 17.40 -10.67
C VAL A 60 -5.74 17.38 -12.07
N ILE A 61 -4.92 16.38 -12.37
CA ILE A 61 -4.41 16.13 -13.70
C ILE A 61 -4.67 14.68 -14.04
N CYS A 62 -5.52 14.45 -15.04
CA CYS A 62 -5.91 13.11 -15.45
C CYS A 62 -5.78 12.93 -16.95
N GLN A 63 -5.34 11.73 -17.35
CA GLN A 63 -5.29 11.30 -18.75
C GLN A 63 -4.49 12.27 -19.63
N GLN A 64 -3.26 12.60 -19.19
CA GLN A 64 -2.31 13.47 -19.89
C GLN A 64 -1.04 12.70 -20.24
N ALA A 65 -0.30 13.14 -21.27
CA ALA A 65 0.97 12.55 -21.66
C ALA A 65 2.16 13.07 -20.82
N ILE A 66 1.93 13.33 -19.53
CA ILE A 66 2.98 13.69 -18.59
C ILE A 66 3.83 12.44 -18.33
N THR A 67 5.06 12.62 -17.88
CA THR A 67 5.93 11.49 -17.45
C THR A 67 6.70 11.81 -16.18
N GLU A 68 6.74 13.09 -15.82
CA GLU A 68 7.51 13.61 -14.71
C GLU A 68 6.68 14.63 -13.91
N VAL A 69 6.82 14.55 -12.59
CA VAL A 69 6.24 15.53 -11.68
C VAL A 69 7.23 16.70 -11.53
N GLU A 70 7.03 17.74 -12.31
CA GLU A 70 7.77 19.00 -12.29
C GLU A 70 6.81 20.20 -12.22
N GLY A 71 7.30 21.41 -11.94
CA GLY A 71 6.47 22.62 -12.00
C GLY A 71 5.49 22.83 -10.84
N LEU A 72 5.65 22.10 -9.73
CA LEU A 72 4.82 22.23 -8.52
C LEU A 72 5.47 23.08 -7.42
N ASP A 73 6.64 23.69 -7.67
CA ASP A 73 7.46 24.38 -6.66
C ASP A 73 6.71 25.55 -5.97
N ALA A 74 5.88 26.26 -6.72
CA ALA A 74 5.13 27.42 -6.20
C ALA A 74 3.86 27.03 -5.41
N LEU A 75 3.45 25.76 -5.45
CA LEU A 75 2.14 25.28 -4.96
C LEU A 75 2.18 24.85 -3.50
N VAL A 76 2.81 25.64 -2.65
CA VAL A 76 3.07 25.32 -1.23
C VAL A 76 1.81 25.16 -0.36
N ASN A 77 0.64 25.56 -0.88
CA ASN A 77 -0.66 25.44 -0.22
C ASN A 77 -1.46 24.20 -0.64
N LEU A 78 -0.89 23.33 -1.47
CA LEU A 78 -1.60 22.18 -2.00
C LEU A 78 -1.95 21.16 -0.91
N GLU A 79 -3.23 20.82 -0.82
CA GLU A 79 -3.78 19.84 0.11
C GLU A 79 -4.21 18.55 -0.61
N LYS A 80 -4.60 18.65 -1.88
CA LYS A 80 -5.04 17.53 -2.72
C LYS A 80 -4.32 17.54 -4.06
N LEU A 81 -3.69 16.42 -4.40
CA LEU A 81 -2.97 16.24 -5.66
C LEU A 81 -3.40 14.94 -6.32
N TRP A 82 -3.94 15.05 -7.53
CA TRP A 82 -4.35 13.92 -8.36
C TRP A 82 -3.54 13.98 -9.65
N LEU A 83 -2.75 12.93 -9.90
CA LEU A 83 -1.90 12.75 -11.08
C LEU A 83 -2.17 11.36 -11.66
N CYS A 84 -3.34 11.18 -12.26
CA CYS A 84 -3.87 9.86 -12.59
C CYS A 84 -3.80 9.60 -14.10
N GLU A 85 -3.47 8.38 -14.52
CA GLU A 85 -3.37 8.06 -15.95
C GLU A 85 -2.37 8.98 -16.70
N THR A 86 -1.23 9.28 -16.05
CA THR A 86 -0.23 10.24 -16.54
C THR A 86 1.14 9.63 -16.79
N ASN A 87 1.26 8.32 -17.04
CA ASN A 87 2.51 7.60 -17.34
C ASN A 87 3.71 7.89 -16.40
N ILE A 88 3.48 8.42 -15.20
CA ILE A 88 4.55 8.81 -14.27
C ILE A 88 5.27 7.55 -13.79
N ALA A 89 6.59 7.51 -13.94
CA ALA A 89 7.39 6.36 -13.50
C ALA A 89 7.98 6.52 -12.10
N ARG A 90 8.11 7.76 -11.60
CA ARG A 90 8.75 8.08 -10.33
C ARG A 90 8.04 9.22 -9.61
N ILE A 91 7.85 9.05 -8.30
CA ILE A 91 7.35 10.10 -7.42
C ILE A 91 8.50 11.05 -7.12
N LYS A 92 8.48 12.27 -7.66
CA LYS A 92 9.48 13.32 -7.41
C LYS A 92 8.80 14.68 -7.33
N GLY A 93 9.50 15.72 -6.90
CA GLY A 93 8.98 17.10 -6.97
C GLY A 93 7.74 17.38 -6.10
N ILE A 94 7.44 16.53 -5.11
CA ILE A 94 6.32 16.73 -4.17
C ILE A 94 6.77 16.90 -2.71
N SER A 95 8.05 16.71 -2.41
CA SER A 95 8.55 16.65 -1.03
C SER A 95 8.37 17.95 -0.25
N HIS A 96 8.26 19.09 -0.92
CA HIS A 96 8.02 20.41 -0.32
C HIS A 96 6.53 20.71 -0.07
N LEU A 97 5.61 19.87 -0.56
CA LEU A 97 4.15 20.04 -0.43
C LEU A 97 3.67 19.57 0.96
N THR A 98 4.22 20.13 2.03
CA THR A 98 4.02 19.61 3.40
C THR A 98 2.58 19.71 3.92
N LYS A 99 1.70 20.45 3.24
CA LYS A 99 0.26 20.55 3.55
C LYS A 99 -0.59 19.48 2.87
N LEU A 100 0.01 18.61 2.06
CA LEU A 100 -0.71 17.61 1.29
C LEU A 100 -1.36 16.58 2.23
N ARG A 101 -2.68 16.41 2.09
CA ARG A 101 -3.51 15.44 2.83
C ARG A 101 -3.93 14.27 1.96
N SER A 102 -4.11 14.49 0.67
CA SER A 102 -4.55 13.46 -0.27
C SER A 102 -3.69 13.42 -1.52
N LEU A 103 -3.08 12.26 -1.78
CA LEU A 103 -2.25 12.01 -2.96
C LEU A 103 -2.81 10.83 -3.74
N HIS A 104 -3.24 11.09 -4.97
CA HIS A 104 -3.79 10.12 -5.89
C HIS A 104 -2.88 10.03 -7.12
N MET A 105 -2.27 8.87 -7.34
CA MET A 105 -1.39 8.61 -8.48
C MET A 105 -1.67 7.23 -9.09
N TYR A 106 -2.94 6.85 -9.19
CA TYR A 106 -3.34 5.57 -9.78
C TYR A 106 -3.16 5.55 -11.31
N SER A 107 -3.07 4.33 -11.87
CA SER A 107 -2.89 4.10 -13.31
C SER A 107 -1.64 4.79 -13.87
N ASN A 108 -0.52 4.63 -13.20
CA ASN A 108 0.78 5.15 -13.63
C ASN A 108 1.78 4.00 -13.82
N ARG A 109 3.09 4.30 -13.86
CA ARG A 109 4.18 3.32 -14.03
C ARG A 109 5.14 3.35 -12.84
N ILE A 110 4.64 3.72 -11.66
CA ILE A 110 5.46 3.88 -10.45
C ILE A 110 5.94 2.52 -9.99
N ARG A 111 7.24 2.38 -9.77
CA ARG A 111 7.86 1.14 -9.25
C ARG A 111 8.29 1.24 -7.79
N ILE A 112 8.56 2.46 -7.34
CA ILE A 112 9.14 2.75 -6.04
C ILE A 112 8.33 3.86 -5.39
N ILE A 113 7.89 3.61 -4.16
CA ILE A 113 7.36 4.65 -3.28
C ILE A 113 8.55 5.42 -2.70
N GLU A 114 8.78 6.64 -3.19
CA GLU A 114 9.87 7.52 -2.76
C GLU A 114 9.36 8.96 -2.63
N ASN A 115 10.12 9.81 -1.93
CA ASN A 115 9.85 11.25 -1.80
C ASN A 115 8.51 11.62 -1.12
N VAL A 116 7.80 10.67 -0.53
CA VAL A 116 6.59 10.90 0.27
C VAL A 116 6.88 11.12 1.76
N SER A 117 8.08 10.75 2.25
CA SER A 117 8.38 10.73 3.69
C SER A 117 8.32 12.08 4.42
N THR A 118 8.28 13.19 3.69
CA THR A 118 8.12 14.55 4.25
C THR A 118 6.65 14.95 4.42
N LEU A 119 5.71 14.18 3.84
CA LEU A 119 4.27 14.47 3.82
C LEU A 119 3.58 13.92 5.08
N THR A 120 4.03 14.34 6.26
CA THR A 120 3.59 13.75 7.54
C THR A 120 2.09 13.90 7.84
N ASP A 121 1.44 14.86 7.18
CA ASP A 121 0.01 15.16 7.31
C ASP A 121 -0.85 14.41 6.27
N LEU A 122 -0.24 13.55 5.45
CA LEU A 122 -0.94 12.77 4.43
C LEU A 122 -1.85 11.73 5.08
N THR A 123 -3.15 11.82 4.81
CA THR A 123 -4.18 10.90 5.31
C THR A 123 -4.58 9.87 4.27
N THR A 124 -4.44 10.19 2.98
CA THR A 124 -4.89 9.35 1.87
C THR A 124 -3.79 9.19 0.83
N LEU A 125 -3.39 7.94 0.56
CA LEU A 125 -2.41 7.59 -0.47
C LEU A 125 -2.96 6.50 -1.39
N TRP A 126 -3.17 6.86 -2.65
CA TRP A 126 -3.80 6.04 -3.66
C TRP A 126 -2.83 5.75 -4.81
N LEU A 127 -2.38 4.50 -4.90
CA LEU A 127 -1.35 4.03 -5.83
C LEU A 127 -1.77 2.76 -6.59
N MET A 128 -3.07 2.55 -6.80
CA MET A 128 -3.59 1.43 -7.58
C MET A 128 -3.05 1.44 -9.01
N ASP A 129 -3.00 0.27 -9.66
CA ASP A 129 -2.63 0.14 -11.07
C ASP A 129 -1.26 0.78 -11.37
N ASN A 130 -0.25 0.33 -10.63
CA ASN A 130 1.15 0.72 -10.79
C ASN A 130 2.04 -0.53 -10.88
N GLU A 131 3.36 -0.35 -10.84
CA GLU A 131 4.35 -1.43 -10.93
C GLU A 131 5.15 -1.59 -9.62
N ILE A 132 4.55 -1.27 -8.46
CA ILE A 132 5.24 -1.28 -7.17
C ILE A 132 5.49 -2.72 -6.72
N GLU A 133 6.73 -3.04 -6.36
CA GLU A 133 7.12 -4.38 -5.90
C GLU A 133 7.34 -4.47 -4.38
N VAL A 134 7.68 -3.34 -3.75
CA VAL A 134 8.04 -3.26 -2.32
C VAL A 134 7.33 -2.07 -1.69
N ILE A 135 6.68 -2.32 -0.55
CA ILE A 135 6.13 -1.26 0.30
C ILE A 135 7.29 -0.66 1.09
N GLN A 136 7.62 0.61 0.83
CA GLN A 136 8.73 1.31 1.49
C GLN A 136 8.49 2.82 1.56
N GLY A 137 9.22 3.52 2.42
CA GLY A 137 9.19 4.99 2.48
C GLY A 137 7.95 5.59 3.15
N LEU A 138 7.13 4.75 3.79
CA LEU A 138 5.87 5.12 4.46
C LEU A 138 6.02 5.29 5.99
N GLU A 139 7.21 5.07 6.53
CA GLU A 139 7.47 4.98 7.98
C GLU A 139 7.17 6.29 8.71
N LYS A 140 7.28 7.43 8.03
CA LYS A 140 7.02 8.76 8.60
C LYS A 140 5.56 9.22 8.46
N LEU A 141 4.72 8.49 7.72
CA LEU A 141 3.34 8.88 7.43
C LEU A 141 2.40 8.48 8.57
N VAL A 142 2.63 9.02 9.76
CA VAL A 142 1.88 8.65 10.98
C VAL A 142 0.39 8.98 10.91
N SER A 143 0.03 9.96 10.07
CA SER A 143 -1.37 10.40 9.84
C SER A 143 -2.07 9.60 8.75
N LEU A 144 -1.41 8.62 8.12
CA LEU A 144 -1.99 7.87 7.00
C LEU A 144 -3.15 7.00 7.47
N GLU A 145 -4.36 7.26 6.95
CA GLU A 145 -5.60 6.56 7.30
C GLU A 145 -5.99 5.56 6.21
N GLN A 146 -5.77 5.89 4.94
CA GLN A 146 -6.15 5.07 3.80
C GLN A 146 -4.96 4.86 2.86
N LEU A 147 -4.62 3.59 2.61
CA LEU A 147 -3.59 3.17 1.67
C LEU A 147 -4.17 2.15 0.69
N LEU A 148 -4.25 2.55 -0.58
CA LEU A 148 -4.71 1.67 -1.66
C LEU A 148 -3.55 1.35 -2.60
N LEU A 149 -3.16 0.07 -2.64
CA LEU A 149 -2.04 -0.47 -3.40
C LEU A 149 -2.49 -1.60 -4.34
N CYS A 150 -3.77 -1.62 -4.71
CA CYS A 150 -4.34 -2.68 -5.54
C CYS A 150 -3.66 -2.77 -6.93
N ARG A 151 -3.66 -3.94 -7.56
CA ARG A 151 -3.07 -4.14 -8.90
C ARG A 151 -1.65 -3.60 -9.02
N ASN A 152 -0.80 -4.01 -8.09
CA ASN A 152 0.65 -3.80 -8.13
C ASN A 152 1.37 -5.16 -8.21
N ARG A 153 2.68 -5.20 -7.94
CA ARG A 153 3.52 -6.41 -7.99
C ARG A 153 4.10 -6.76 -6.62
N ILE A 154 3.42 -6.35 -5.54
CA ILE A 154 3.90 -6.50 -4.16
C ILE A 154 3.91 -7.97 -3.77
N ARG A 155 5.05 -8.45 -3.25
CA ARG A 155 5.24 -9.86 -2.84
C ARG A 155 5.33 -10.05 -1.34
N GLU A 156 5.62 -8.99 -0.61
CA GLU A 156 5.75 -8.97 0.85
C GLU A 156 5.27 -7.62 1.41
N ILE A 157 4.69 -7.66 2.61
CA ILE A 157 4.22 -6.44 3.30
C ILE A 157 5.38 -5.70 3.97
N GLY A 158 6.38 -6.45 4.46
CA GLY A 158 7.53 -5.89 5.18
C GLY A 158 7.12 -5.19 6.48
N SER A 159 7.99 -4.30 6.97
CA SER A 159 7.82 -3.53 8.21
C SER A 159 7.58 -2.04 8.00
N SER A 160 7.51 -1.57 6.75
CA SER A 160 7.34 -0.14 6.45
C SER A 160 5.99 0.42 6.90
N LEU A 161 5.03 -0.44 7.24
CA LEU A 161 3.72 -0.08 7.77
C LEU A 161 3.64 -0.04 9.31
N ASP A 162 4.71 -0.42 10.02
CA ASP A 162 4.73 -0.59 11.49
C ASP A 162 4.38 0.71 12.25
N HIS A 163 4.69 1.87 11.67
CA HIS A 163 4.51 3.18 12.29
C HIS A 163 3.21 3.90 11.89
N ASN A 164 2.44 3.35 10.95
CA ASN A 164 1.18 3.96 10.49
C ASN A 164 0.04 3.63 11.47
N SER A 165 0.11 4.19 12.67
CA SER A 165 -0.86 3.93 13.75
C SER A 165 -2.27 4.41 13.45
N SER A 166 -2.45 5.34 12.50
CA SER A 166 -3.75 5.89 12.11
C SER A 166 -4.42 5.11 10.97
N MET A 167 -3.75 4.10 10.40
CA MET A 167 -4.24 3.40 9.22
C MET A 167 -5.53 2.62 9.54
N VAL A 168 -6.61 2.95 8.84
CA VAL A 168 -7.94 2.35 8.97
C VAL A 168 -8.23 1.39 7.83
N GLU A 169 -7.77 1.72 6.62
CA GLU A 169 -8.08 0.98 5.40
C GLU A 169 -6.81 0.70 4.58
N LEU A 170 -6.58 -0.59 4.32
CA LEU A 170 -5.49 -1.08 3.48
C LEU A 170 -6.06 -2.02 2.41
N ASN A 171 -5.87 -1.65 1.15
CA ASN A 171 -6.23 -2.53 0.04
C ASN A 171 -4.96 -2.97 -0.72
N LEU A 172 -4.71 -4.28 -0.70
CA LEU A 172 -3.59 -4.96 -1.35
C LEU A 172 -4.07 -5.94 -2.43
N ALA A 173 -5.34 -5.91 -2.83
CA ALA A 173 -5.91 -6.80 -3.84
C ALA A 173 -5.13 -6.78 -5.17
N GLY A 174 -5.14 -7.90 -5.90
CA GLY A 174 -4.41 -8.03 -7.16
C GLY A 174 -2.89 -7.84 -7.06
N ASN A 175 -2.27 -8.29 -5.97
CA ASN A 175 -0.82 -8.35 -5.81
C ASN A 175 -0.32 -9.81 -5.82
N SER A 176 0.94 -10.04 -5.45
CA SER A 176 1.61 -11.35 -5.48
C SER A 176 1.94 -11.88 -4.07
N LEU A 177 1.12 -11.57 -3.06
CA LEU A 177 1.27 -12.10 -1.71
C LEU A 177 0.85 -13.58 -1.66
N TRP A 178 1.72 -14.45 -1.16
CA TRP A 178 1.52 -15.91 -1.24
C TRP A 178 1.71 -16.63 0.11
N SER A 179 2.02 -15.91 1.19
CA SER A 179 2.40 -16.51 2.47
C SER A 179 1.75 -15.79 3.65
N PHE A 180 1.22 -16.57 4.60
CA PHE A 180 0.66 -16.07 5.86
C PHE A 180 1.68 -15.40 6.77
N LYS A 181 2.99 -15.66 6.59
CA LYS A 181 4.03 -15.12 7.46
C LYS A 181 4.00 -13.59 7.52
N ASP A 182 3.79 -12.94 6.39
CA ASP A 182 3.87 -11.48 6.28
C ASP A 182 2.58 -10.78 6.75
N LEU A 183 1.46 -11.51 6.77
CA LEU A 183 0.17 -10.98 7.27
C LEU A 183 0.27 -10.63 8.76
N LEU A 184 1.15 -11.29 9.51
CA LEU A 184 1.39 -10.99 10.92
C LEU A 184 1.97 -9.58 11.12
N ASN A 185 2.61 -8.99 10.12
CA ASN A 185 3.11 -7.61 10.23
C ASN A 185 1.95 -6.61 10.42
N LEU A 186 0.78 -6.90 9.83
CA LEU A 186 -0.42 -6.07 9.98
C LEU A 186 -1.04 -6.12 11.38
N THR A 187 -0.60 -7.02 12.27
CA THR A 187 -1.03 -7.01 13.68
C THR A 187 -0.57 -5.75 14.42
N ARG A 188 0.46 -5.06 13.90
CA ARG A 188 1.00 -3.82 14.46
C ARG A 188 0.14 -2.60 14.09
N CYS A 189 -0.63 -2.68 13.01
CA CYS A 189 -1.57 -1.65 12.59
C CYS A 189 -2.86 -1.76 13.43
N ALA A 190 -2.81 -1.27 14.68
CA ALA A 190 -3.90 -1.43 15.66
C ALA A 190 -5.22 -0.74 15.25
N SER A 191 -5.15 0.33 14.45
CA SER A 191 -6.32 1.06 13.95
C SER A 191 -6.92 0.44 12.69
N LEU A 192 -6.30 -0.58 12.10
CA LEU A 192 -6.76 -1.18 10.86
C LEU A 192 -8.14 -1.81 11.07
N ARG A 193 -9.09 -1.47 10.22
CA ARG A 193 -10.47 -1.99 10.27
C ARG A 193 -10.86 -2.69 8.98
N LYS A 194 -10.36 -2.20 7.85
CA LYS A 194 -10.67 -2.76 6.53
C LYS A 194 -9.39 -3.23 5.87
N LEU A 195 -9.37 -4.49 5.46
CA LEU A 195 -8.25 -5.10 4.77
C LEU A 195 -8.76 -5.92 3.59
N SER A 196 -8.21 -5.68 2.40
CA SER A 196 -8.53 -6.50 1.23
C SER A 196 -7.25 -7.09 0.63
N PHE A 197 -7.21 -8.41 0.54
CA PHE A 197 -6.27 -9.16 -0.30
C PHE A 197 -6.95 -9.69 -1.57
N SER A 198 -8.28 -9.72 -1.59
CA SER A 198 -9.14 -10.05 -2.72
C SER A 198 -10.18 -8.94 -2.89
N ASP A 199 -10.40 -8.51 -4.12
CA ASP A 199 -11.38 -7.50 -4.47
C ASP A 199 -11.92 -7.78 -5.88
N PRO A 200 -13.25 -7.77 -6.09
CA PRO A 200 -13.84 -8.06 -7.40
C PRO A 200 -13.31 -7.19 -8.55
N ASP A 201 -12.95 -5.94 -8.26
CA ASP A 201 -12.52 -4.98 -9.27
C ASP A 201 -11.00 -5.07 -9.55
N TYR A 202 -10.23 -5.53 -8.57
CA TYR A 202 -8.76 -5.52 -8.62
C TYR A 202 -8.10 -6.89 -8.70
N GLY A 203 -8.85 -7.96 -8.42
CA GLY A 203 -8.38 -9.34 -8.41
C GLY A 203 -7.81 -9.81 -7.07
N ASP A 204 -7.24 -11.01 -7.08
CA ASP A 204 -6.89 -11.74 -5.86
C ASP A 204 -5.38 -11.87 -5.67
N ASN A 205 -4.95 -11.98 -4.41
CA ASN A 205 -3.61 -12.46 -4.10
C ASN A 205 -3.58 -13.99 -4.03
N PRO A 206 -2.47 -14.66 -4.39
CA PRO A 206 -2.31 -16.11 -4.23
C PRO A 206 -2.58 -16.62 -2.80
N VAL A 207 -2.35 -15.81 -1.78
CA VAL A 207 -2.63 -16.14 -0.37
C VAL A 207 -4.11 -16.45 -0.12
N CYS A 208 -5.03 -15.88 -0.92
CA CYS A 208 -6.46 -16.07 -0.80
C CYS A 208 -6.88 -17.51 -1.15
N GLU A 209 -6.10 -18.22 -1.99
CA GLU A 209 -6.35 -19.61 -2.37
C GLU A 209 -5.89 -20.62 -1.31
N LEU A 210 -5.10 -20.18 -0.33
CA LEU A 210 -4.58 -21.08 0.70
C LEU A 210 -5.69 -21.57 1.63
N CYS A 211 -5.66 -22.86 1.93
CA CYS A 211 -6.58 -23.44 2.90
C CYS A 211 -6.48 -22.72 4.24
N ASN A 212 -7.64 -22.36 4.80
CA ASN A 212 -7.78 -21.63 6.06
C ASN A 212 -7.35 -20.16 6.00
N TYR A 213 -7.23 -19.55 4.82
CA TYR A 213 -6.95 -18.13 4.68
C TYR A 213 -7.84 -17.26 5.58
N GLN A 214 -9.16 -17.39 5.47
CA GLN A 214 -10.11 -16.64 6.31
C GLN A 214 -9.92 -16.95 7.80
N THR A 215 -9.76 -18.23 8.17
CA THR A 215 -9.50 -18.64 9.56
C THR A 215 -8.22 -18.00 10.11
N TYR A 216 -7.16 -17.93 9.30
CA TYR A 216 -5.88 -17.35 9.69
C TYR A 216 -5.99 -15.85 9.92
N VAL A 217 -6.60 -15.13 8.96
CA VAL A 217 -6.83 -13.69 9.05
C VAL A 217 -7.72 -13.37 10.25
N PHE A 218 -8.89 -14.03 10.38
CA PHE A 218 -9.80 -13.77 11.49
C PHE A 218 -9.16 -14.06 12.84
N PHE A 219 -8.35 -15.11 12.96
CA PHE A 219 -7.69 -15.45 14.21
C PHE A 219 -6.61 -14.43 14.62
N HIS A 220 -5.78 -14.00 13.66
CA HIS A 220 -4.61 -13.15 13.96
C HIS A 220 -4.91 -11.65 13.89
N LEU A 221 -5.83 -11.22 13.03
CA LEU A 221 -6.17 -9.82 12.78
C LEU A 221 -7.56 -9.49 13.33
N GLN A 222 -7.71 -9.67 14.65
CA GLN A 222 -8.98 -9.51 15.37
C GLN A 222 -9.53 -8.07 15.33
N GLN A 223 -8.67 -7.08 15.07
CA GLN A 223 -9.04 -5.67 14.96
C GLN A 223 -9.89 -5.36 13.72
N LEU A 224 -9.93 -6.25 12.72
CA LEU A 224 -10.66 -6.03 11.48
C LEU A 224 -12.17 -6.11 11.69
N SER A 225 -12.88 -5.23 10.99
CA SER A 225 -14.35 -5.27 10.82
C SER A 225 -14.75 -5.67 9.40
N HIS A 226 -13.88 -5.47 8.41
CA HIS A 226 -14.11 -5.87 7.02
C HIS A 226 -12.89 -6.60 6.46
N MET A 227 -13.13 -7.66 5.69
CA MET A 227 -12.13 -8.40 4.93
C MET A 227 -12.61 -8.66 3.51
N ASP A 228 -11.77 -8.39 2.53
CA ASP A 228 -12.03 -8.67 1.11
C ASP A 228 -13.40 -8.11 0.66
N THR A 229 -13.61 -6.81 0.93
CA THR A 229 -14.86 -6.05 0.66
C THR A 229 -16.09 -6.43 1.49
N MET A 230 -16.01 -7.49 2.31
CA MET A 230 -17.14 -8.01 3.07
C MET A 230 -17.00 -7.75 4.59
N PRO A 231 -18.10 -7.53 5.33
CA PRO A 231 -18.05 -7.43 6.78
C PRO A 231 -17.68 -8.77 7.43
N ILE A 232 -16.90 -8.73 8.50
CA ILE A 232 -16.53 -9.93 9.28
C ILE A 232 -17.60 -10.16 10.37
N PRO A 233 -18.38 -11.26 10.31
CA PRO A 233 -19.33 -11.58 11.36
C PRO A 233 -18.60 -12.05 12.64
N GLU A 234 -19.14 -11.70 13.80
CA GLU A 234 -18.56 -12.05 15.11
C GLU A 234 -18.49 -13.57 15.32
N GLU A 235 -19.52 -14.29 14.88
CA GLU A 235 -19.54 -15.77 14.87
C GLU A 235 -18.38 -16.35 14.05
N GLY A 236 -17.99 -15.66 12.96
CA GLY A 236 -16.85 -16.04 12.13
C GLY A 236 -15.53 -15.98 12.88
N LYS A 237 -15.34 -14.96 13.74
CA LYS A 237 -14.15 -14.82 14.59
C LYS A 237 -14.06 -15.94 15.62
N HIS A 238 -15.17 -16.24 16.31
CA HIS A 238 -15.22 -17.34 17.29
C HIS A 238 -14.96 -18.70 16.64
N LEU A 239 -15.56 -18.97 15.47
CA LEU A 239 -15.33 -20.20 14.74
C LEU A 239 -13.87 -20.33 14.29
N ALA A 240 -13.26 -19.22 13.84
CA ALA A 240 -11.86 -19.18 13.45
C ALA A 240 -10.94 -19.52 14.64
N GLU A 241 -11.21 -18.95 15.82
CA GLU A 241 -10.47 -19.24 17.05
C GLU A 241 -10.58 -20.71 17.46
N ALA A 242 -11.79 -21.26 17.54
CA ALA A 242 -11.99 -22.67 17.89
C ALA A 242 -11.28 -23.61 16.91
N THR A 243 -11.40 -23.31 15.61
CA THR A 243 -10.77 -24.08 14.54
C THR A 243 -9.24 -24.01 14.63
N TYR A 244 -8.69 -22.82 14.82
CA TYR A 244 -7.25 -22.61 14.94
C TYR A 244 -6.69 -23.33 16.18
N MET A 245 -7.32 -23.18 17.34
CA MET A 245 -6.89 -23.85 18.58
C MET A 245 -6.93 -25.37 18.44
N LYS A 246 -8.00 -25.94 17.86
CA LYS A 246 -8.10 -27.38 17.60
C LYS A 246 -6.99 -27.88 16.68
N LYS A 247 -6.73 -27.16 15.57
CA LYS A 247 -5.64 -27.50 14.63
C LYS A 247 -4.27 -27.38 15.30
N LYS A 248 -4.02 -26.30 16.03
CA LYS A 248 -2.78 -26.08 16.79
C LYS A 248 -2.52 -27.21 17.78
N MET A 249 -3.53 -27.62 18.55
CA MET A 249 -3.44 -28.76 19.46
C MET A 249 -3.13 -30.06 18.71
N TYR A 250 -3.83 -30.35 17.62
CA TYR A 250 -3.60 -31.52 16.80
C TYR A 250 -2.15 -31.59 16.27
N TYR A 251 -1.66 -30.50 15.67
CA TYR A 251 -0.30 -30.47 15.13
C TYR A 251 0.76 -30.55 16.24
N ASN A 252 0.55 -29.87 17.38
CA ASN A 252 1.45 -29.98 18.52
C ASN A 252 1.51 -31.41 19.07
N MET A 253 0.37 -32.08 19.19
CA MET A 253 0.31 -33.48 19.60
C MET A 253 1.01 -34.39 18.59
N ARG A 254 0.77 -34.19 17.28
CA ARG A 254 1.42 -34.97 16.22
C ARG A 254 2.95 -34.79 16.22
N ILE A 255 3.45 -33.56 16.38
CA ILE A 255 4.88 -33.27 16.49
C ILE A 255 5.48 -33.96 17.72
N LYS A 256 4.82 -33.89 18.89
CA LYS A 256 5.27 -34.57 20.11
C LYS A 256 5.33 -36.09 19.93
N THR A 257 4.31 -36.69 19.31
CA THR A 257 4.27 -38.13 19.01
C THR A 257 5.39 -38.54 18.06
N LEU A 258 5.62 -37.79 16.98
CA LEU A 258 6.72 -38.05 16.04
C LEU A 258 8.09 -37.97 16.71
N LYS A 259 8.32 -36.97 17.56
CA LYS A 259 9.55 -36.83 18.35
C LYS A 259 9.74 -38.03 19.28
N ARG A 260 8.72 -38.42 20.04
CA ARG A 260 8.76 -39.60 20.93
C ARG A 260 9.08 -40.89 20.16
N ASN A 261 8.44 -41.12 19.02
CA ASN A 261 8.68 -42.29 18.19
C ASN A 261 10.11 -42.32 17.65
N THR A 262 10.62 -41.17 17.19
CA THR A 262 12.00 -41.03 16.72
C THR A 262 12.99 -41.36 17.84
N THR A 263 12.81 -40.79 19.03
CA THR A 263 13.67 -41.08 20.20
C THR A 263 13.62 -42.56 20.58
N ASN A 264 12.45 -43.20 20.54
CA ASN A 264 12.30 -44.62 20.82
C ASN A 264 13.04 -45.50 19.81
N ILE A 265 12.96 -45.17 18.52
CA ILE A 265 13.69 -45.89 17.46
C ILE A 265 15.20 -45.76 17.67
N LEU A 266 15.70 -44.55 17.94
CA LEU A 266 17.12 -44.30 18.22
C LEU A 266 17.61 -45.07 19.46
N ARG A 267 16.80 -45.12 20.52
CA ARG A 267 17.12 -45.89 21.74
C ARG A 267 17.24 -47.39 21.44
N LYS A 268 16.24 -47.97 20.76
CA LYS A 268 16.27 -49.39 20.37
C LYS A 268 17.46 -49.72 19.46
N GLY A 269 17.81 -48.82 18.54
CA GLY A 269 18.99 -48.96 17.69
C GLY A 269 20.31 -48.99 18.50
N ARG A 270 20.44 -48.12 19.50
CA ARG A 270 21.62 -48.13 20.42
C ARG A 270 21.68 -49.41 21.25
N GLU A 271 20.56 -49.87 21.78
CA GLU A 271 20.48 -51.12 22.55
C GLU A 271 20.88 -52.33 21.69
N ALA A 272 20.42 -52.40 20.44
CA ALA A 272 20.80 -53.46 19.51
C ALA A 272 22.29 -53.45 19.11
N LEU A 273 22.90 -52.26 19.02
CA LEU A 273 24.34 -52.14 18.78
C LEU A 273 25.17 -52.57 20.00
N GLN A 274 24.71 -52.25 21.20
CA GLN A 274 25.36 -52.67 22.45
C GLN A 274 25.28 -54.18 22.66
N SER A 275 24.12 -54.80 22.39
CA SER A 275 23.98 -56.26 22.52
C SER A 275 24.85 -57.02 21.51
N ARG A 276 24.99 -56.53 20.27
CA ARG A 276 25.93 -57.09 19.28
C ARG A 276 27.39 -57.01 19.71
N LYS A 277 27.81 -55.92 20.39
CA LYS A 277 29.16 -55.79 20.95
C LYS A 277 29.40 -56.67 22.17
N GLY A 278 28.38 -56.91 22.99
CA GLY A 278 28.47 -57.83 24.14
C GLY A 278 28.64 -59.29 23.71
N ASN A 279 27.90 -59.74 22.70
CA ASN A 279 27.97 -61.13 22.22
C ASN A 279 29.25 -61.47 21.43
N SER A 280 29.97 -60.46 20.90
CA SER A 280 31.25 -60.67 20.21
C SER A 280 32.46 -60.78 21.15
N MET A 281 32.32 -60.39 22.42
CA MET A 281 33.36 -60.59 23.45
C MET A 281 33.22 -61.89 24.26
N GLN A 282 32.10 -62.61 24.16
CA GLN A 282 31.89 -63.89 24.85
C GLN A 282 32.18 -65.13 23.98
N GLY A 283 32.61 -64.92 22.72
CA GLY A 283 32.91 -65.98 21.75
C GLY A 283 34.39 -66.21 21.46
N LEU A 284 35.29 -65.73 22.32
CA LEU A 284 36.75 -65.96 22.27
C LEU A 284 37.20 -66.77 23.50
#